data_AF-A0A0M6YG33-F1
#
_entry.id   AF-A0A0M6YG33-F1
#
_cell.length_a   1.000
_cell.length_b   1.000
_cell.length_c   1.000
_cell.angle_alpha   90.00
_cell.angle_beta   90.00
_cell.angle_gamma   90.00
#
_symmetry.space_group_name_H-M   'P 1'
#
loop_
_entity.id
_entity.type
_entity.pdbx_description
1 polymer ?
#
loop_
_entity_poly.entity_id
_entity_poly.type
_entity_poly.pdbx_seq_one_letter_code
_entity_poly.pdbx_strand_id
1 'polypeptide(L)'
;MTEVPAKADQDVPAKTASKPVALRMGEAPKSPAAIAPPKWSVARPMMIGVIGLAILLGGFGTWAVMANISGAIISSGRVAVDSNRQVVQHPDGGVVTEILVREGDRVKEGDVLVRLDPVNLRSEMEILRDQLLEIAARTVRLMAERDELDTLDFPRDLQDAAERMPTVAEMVQGQTNLFEARKASRAREAEQLARRKDQIASQVDGITAQSVALESQLGFIREELESQQSLLDRGLAQAPRVLALQREEAGLLGQSGEFAASIAELEGRATEIDLEILKLGTAAREAAITELRDLSFRQIELAEQFRAVTGRMERLDITAPVDGVVYDLKVFAQRSVIRPADPVLFLVPQDRPLVIQTQVDPIHIDQVYPGQPVTLRLPTFDARTTPELFGEIIRVSPDAFTDQATGLAYYQAEILPGEGQIDRLNGQPLLPGMPVEAYLRTDDRSPLGYLVKPLADYFNRAFREG
;
A
#
# COMPACT_ATOMS: atom_id res chain seq x y z
N MET A 1 -76.98 64.66 3.98
CA MET A 1 -77.38 65.47 5.13
C MET A 1 -77.85 64.52 6.21
N THR A 2 -77.48 64.69 7.49
CA THR A 2 -77.97 65.81 8.30
C THR A 2 -79.49 65.74 8.38
N GLU A 3 -80.05 66.24 9.48
CA GLU A 3 -81.25 67.08 9.42
C GLU A 3 -82.06 67.04 8.12
N VAL A 4 -83.29 66.54 8.24
CA VAL A 4 -84.45 67.22 7.63
C VAL A 4 -84.38 68.70 8.03
N PRO A 5 -84.79 69.72 7.23
CA PRO A 5 -85.54 69.65 5.96
C PRO A 5 -85.00 70.57 4.85
N ALA A 6 -85.52 70.45 3.64
CA ALA A 6 -86.10 71.59 2.90
C ALA A 6 -86.75 71.06 1.61
N LYS A 7 -88.07 70.83 1.60
CA LYS A 7 -89.11 71.85 1.39
C LYS A 7 -89.16 72.27 -0.08
N ALA A 8 -90.20 71.81 -0.77
CA ALA A 8 -90.91 72.45 -1.88
C ALA A 8 -91.61 71.35 -2.69
N ASP A 9 -92.81 71.50 -3.20
CA ASP A 9 -93.93 72.39 -2.95
C ASP A 9 -95.07 71.81 -3.79
N GLN A 10 -96.29 71.97 -3.29
CA GLN A 10 -97.53 72.12 -4.06
C GLN A 10 -98.04 71.03 -5.05
N ASP A 11 -99.20 70.52 -4.65
CA ASP A 11 -100.46 70.52 -5.42
C ASP A 11 -100.69 69.48 -6.54
N VAL A 12 -101.09 68.28 -6.10
CA VAL A 12 -102.50 67.79 -6.07
C VAL A 12 -103.53 68.65 -6.84
N PRO A 13 -104.54 68.09 -7.54
CA PRO A 13 -104.60 66.89 -8.36
C PRO A 13 -105.44 67.12 -9.65
N ALA A 14 -105.82 66.01 -10.28
CA ALA A 14 -107.10 65.79 -10.94
C ALA A 14 -107.21 65.98 -12.46
N LYS A 15 -107.68 64.87 -13.03
CA LYS A 15 -108.77 64.78 -14.02
C LYS A 15 -108.36 64.57 -15.48
N THR A 16 -107.71 63.45 -15.72
CA THR A 16 -107.93 62.67 -16.94
C THR A 16 -109.32 62.01 -16.87
N ALA A 17 -110.29 62.59 -17.58
CA ALA A 17 -111.47 61.89 -18.08
C ALA A 17 -111.40 61.95 -19.61
N SER A 18 -110.74 61.00 -20.24
CA SER A 18 -111.36 59.80 -20.84
C SER A 18 -112.46 60.12 -21.86
N LYS A 19 -112.17 59.87 -23.14
CA LYS A 19 -113.18 59.50 -24.13
C LYS A 19 -112.74 58.24 -24.87
N PRO A 20 -113.46 57.12 -24.68
CA PRO A 20 -113.18 55.84 -25.32
C PRO A 20 -113.93 55.69 -26.66
N VAL A 21 -113.26 54.98 -27.56
CA VAL A 21 -113.70 54.35 -28.82
C VAL A 21 -114.25 52.95 -28.43
N ALA A 22 -115.29 52.31 -28.96
CA ALA A 22 -116.21 52.50 -30.07
C ALA A 22 -117.53 51.72 -29.77
N LEU A 23 -118.63 52.23 -30.34
CA LEU A 23 -119.80 51.53 -30.90
C LEU A 23 -120.47 50.38 -30.11
N ARG A 24 -121.54 50.80 -29.41
CA ARG A 24 -122.88 50.19 -29.24
C ARG A 24 -123.06 48.75 -28.75
N MET A 25 -123.64 48.74 -27.54
CA MET A 25 -124.77 47.95 -27.01
C MET A 25 -124.59 46.48 -26.64
N GLY A 26 -124.87 46.20 -25.36
CA GLY A 26 -125.73 45.06 -24.98
C GLY A 26 -125.17 44.07 -23.97
N GLU A 27 -125.44 44.32 -22.68
CA GLU A 27 -125.69 43.38 -21.57
C GLU A 27 -124.69 42.25 -21.20
N ALA A 28 -123.93 42.52 -20.13
CA ALA A 28 -124.12 42.04 -18.74
C ALA A 28 -124.09 40.52 -18.37
N PRO A 29 -123.57 40.19 -17.14
CA PRO A 29 -122.63 39.09 -16.91
C PRO A 29 -123.03 38.12 -15.77
N LYS A 30 -122.16 37.15 -15.39
CA LYS A 30 -121.99 36.65 -13.99
C LYS A 30 -120.75 35.73 -13.77
N SER A 31 -120.12 35.94 -12.60
CA SER A 31 -119.02 35.28 -11.83
C SER A 31 -118.84 33.74 -11.94
N PRO A 32 -117.75 33.05 -11.45
CA PRO A 32 -117.02 33.30 -10.17
C PRO A 32 -115.51 32.88 -10.06
N ALA A 33 -114.97 33.04 -8.83
CA ALA A 33 -114.04 32.13 -8.09
C ALA A 33 -112.55 32.49 -7.89
N ALA A 34 -112.09 32.22 -6.66
CA ALA A 34 -110.79 32.49 -6.06
C ALA A 34 -109.68 31.47 -6.44
N ILE A 35 -108.40 31.88 -6.42
CA ILE A 35 -107.23 31.07 -6.80
C ILE A 35 -106.20 31.04 -5.65
N ALA A 36 -105.72 29.84 -5.29
CA ALA A 36 -104.66 29.56 -4.30
C ALA A 36 -103.24 29.64 -4.94
N PRO A 37 -102.16 29.92 -4.18
CA PRO A 37 -100.82 30.10 -4.76
C PRO A 37 -100.09 28.77 -5.09
N PRO A 38 -99.21 28.74 -6.11
CA PRO A 38 -98.48 27.54 -6.52
C PRO A 38 -97.25 27.27 -5.64
N LYS A 39 -96.93 25.98 -5.42
CA LYS A 39 -95.71 25.51 -4.74
C LYS A 39 -94.60 25.23 -5.76
N TRP A 40 -93.53 26.03 -5.80
CA TRP A 40 -92.31 25.68 -6.55
C TRP A 40 -91.44 24.69 -5.76
N SER A 41 -91.10 23.55 -6.36
CA SER A 41 -90.23 22.55 -5.74
C SER A 41 -88.76 22.92 -5.96
N VAL A 42 -88.09 23.35 -4.89
CA VAL A 42 -86.67 23.75 -4.86
C VAL A 42 -85.72 22.54 -4.90
N ALA A 43 -86.24 21.32 -4.69
CA ALA A 43 -85.44 20.10 -4.52
C ALA A 43 -84.62 19.72 -5.76
N ARG A 44 -85.16 19.93 -6.98
CA ARG A 44 -84.47 19.55 -8.23
C ARG A 44 -83.26 20.43 -8.58
N PRO A 45 -83.35 21.77 -8.61
CA PRO A 45 -82.17 22.61 -8.87
C PRO A 45 -81.14 22.51 -7.74
N MET A 46 -81.57 22.33 -6.48
CA MET A 46 -80.67 22.13 -5.35
C MET A 46 -79.89 20.80 -5.45
N MET A 47 -80.54 19.71 -5.87
CA MET A 47 -79.87 18.42 -6.07
C MET A 47 -78.86 18.45 -7.23
N ILE A 48 -79.18 19.16 -8.32
CA ILE A 48 -78.23 19.39 -9.43
C ILE A 48 -77.05 20.24 -8.94
N GLY A 49 -77.29 21.28 -8.12
CA GLY A 49 -76.24 22.08 -7.50
C GLY A 49 -75.34 21.27 -6.57
N VAL A 50 -75.91 20.40 -5.73
CA VAL A 50 -75.15 19.53 -4.81
C VAL A 50 -74.35 18.47 -5.57
N ILE A 51 -74.92 17.86 -6.61
CA ILE A 51 -74.19 16.90 -7.46
C ILE A 51 -73.08 17.61 -8.23
N GLY A 52 -73.34 18.80 -8.79
CA GLY A 52 -72.33 19.62 -9.45
C GLY A 52 -71.19 20.01 -8.51
N LEU A 53 -71.51 20.39 -7.26
CA LEU A 53 -70.52 20.68 -6.22
C LEU A 53 -69.74 19.44 -5.81
N ALA A 54 -70.38 18.27 -5.70
CA ALA A 54 -69.72 17.01 -5.38
C ALA A 54 -68.77 16.55 -6.50
N ILE A 55 -69.15 16.75 -7.77
CA ILE A 55 -68.26 16.48 -8.92
C ILE A 55 -67.12 17.49 -8.98
N LEU A 56 -67.37 18.77 -8.66
CA LEU A 56 -66.31 19.78 -8.65
C LEU A 56 -65.33 19.55 -7.51
N LEU A 57 -65.79 19.39 -6.27
CA LEU A 57 -64.93 19.14 -5.11
C LEU A 57 -64.30 17.74 -5.16
N GLY A 58 -65.05 16.73 -5.59
CA GLY A 58 -64.54 15.36 -5.74
C GLY A 58 -63.55 15.24 -6.90
N GLY A 59 -63.86 15.82 -8.06
CA GLY A 59 -63.01 15.83 -9.25
C GLY A 59 -61.76 16.69 -9.08
N PHE A 60 -61.92 17.94 -8.62
CA PHE A 60 -60.79 18.83 -8.33
C PHE A 60 -59.97 18.34 -7.14
N GLY A 61 -60.60 17.82 -6.09
CA GLY A 61 -59.90 17.25 -4.94
C GLY A 61 -59.09 16.01 -5.32
N THR A 62 -59.67 15.09 -6.10
CA THR A 62 -58.95 13.91 -6.60
C THR A 62 -57.82 14.32 -7.53
N TRP A 63 -58.04 15.27 -8.43
CA TRP A 63 -56.99 15.79 -9.32
C TRP A 63 -55.88 16.53 -8.56
N ALA A 64 -56.20 17.35 -7.56
CA ALA A 64 -55.23 18.11 -6.78
C ALA A 64 -54.34 17.22 -5.89
N VAL A 65 -54.76 15.97 -5.64
CA VAL A 65 -53.97 14.95 -4.92
C VAL A 65 -53.23 14.02 -5.88
N MET A 66 -53.85 13.61 -7.00
CA MET A 66 -53.27 12.65 -7.96
C MET A 66 -52.38 13.27 -9.03
N ALA A 67 -52.54 14.56 -9.35
CA ALA A 67 -51.69 15.22 -10.32
C ALA A 67 -50.28 15.39 -9.75
N ASN A 68 -49.26 15.02 -10.52
CA ASN A 68 -47.87 15.18 -10.15
C ASN A 68 -47.26 16.32 -10.96
N ILE A 69 -46.79 17.37 -10.28
CA ILE A 69 -46.05 18.47 -10.88
C ILE A 69 -44.58 18.25 -10.55
N SER A 70 -43.77 17.97 -11.57
CA SER A 70 -42.32 17.90 -11.42
C SER A 70 -41.75 19.31 -11.26
N GLY A 71 -41.03 19.54 -10.17
CA GLY A 71 -40.25 20.77 -10.00
C GLY A 71 -38.88 20.64 -10.68
N ALA A 72 -38.24 21.78 -10.91
CA ALA A 72 -36.84 21.83 -11.34
C ALA A 72 -36.10 22.91 -10.56
N ILE A 73 -34.93 22.57 -10.02
CA ILE A 73 -33.97 23.56 -9.53
C ILE A 73 -33.09 23.93 -10.71
N ILE A 74 -32.99 25.23 -10.98
CA ILE A 74 -32.11 25.74 -12.02
C ILE A 74 -30.81 26.15 -11.36
N SER A 75 -29.71 25.53 -11.77
CA SER A 75 -28.38 25.87 -11.31
C SER A 75 -27.48 26.25 -12.47
N SER A 76 -26.68 27.28 -12.27
CA SER A 76 -25.67 27.69 -13.24
C SER A 76 -24.43 26.81 -13.09
N GLY A 77 -23.84 26.42 -14.20
CA GLY A 77 -22.69 25.55 -14.23
C GLY A 77 -21.79 25.83 -15.41
N ARG A 78 -20.73 25.04 -15.52
CA ARG A 78 -19.79 25.09 -16.63
C ARG A 78 -19.33 23.70 -17.00
N VAL A 79 -18.98 23.52 -18.27
CA VAL A 79 -18.26 22.34 -18.72
C VAL A 79 -16.88 22.35 -18.08
N ALA A 80 -16.53 21.28 -17.39
CA ALA A 80 -15.20 21.02 -16.90
C ALA A 80 -14.71 19.70 -17.49
N VAL A 81 -13.40 19.59 -17.72
CA VAL A 81 -12.83 18.25 -17.84
C VAL A 81 -12.86 17.64 -16.45
N ASP A 82 -13.07 16.33 -16.32
CA ASP A 82 -12.76 15.63 -15.08
C ASP A 82 -11.23 15.66 -14.88
N SER A 83 -10.72 16.84 -14.52
CA SER A 83 -9.31 17.17 -14.48
C SER A 83 -8.80 16.93 -13.09
N ASN A 84 -8.70 15.66 -12.68
CA ASN A 84 -7.83 15.34 -11.57
C ASN A 84 -6.39 15.30 -12.10
N ARG A 85 -5.70 16.44 -11.98
CA ARG A 85 -4.27 16.54 -12.31
C ARG A 85 -3.52 15.48 -11.52
N GLN A 86 -2.76 14.63 -12.20
CA GLN A 86 -1.94 13.61 -11.55
C GLN A 86 -0.60 14.23 -11.18
N VAL A 87 -0.28 14.24 -9.89
CA VAL A 87 1.03 14.73 -9.43
C VAL A 87 2.09 13.66 -9.71
N VAL A 88 3.17 14.06 -10.35
CA VAL A 88 4.37 13.22 -10.52
C VAL A 88 5.40 13.70 -9.51
N GLN A 89 5.82 12.79 -8.63
CA GLN A 89 6.76 13.04 -7.54
C GLN A 89 7.71 11.85 -7.37
N HIS A 90 8.88 12.08 -6.76
CA HIS A 90 9.85 11.02 -6.47
C HIS A 90 9.98 10.82 -4.95
N PRO A 91 9.90 9.59 -4.42
CA PRO A 91 9.92 9.34 -2.97
C PRO A 91 11.21 9.79 -2.30
N ASP A 92 12.36 9.62 -2.96
CA ASP A 92 13.68 9.88 -2.35
C ASP A 92 14.24 11.27 -2.73
N GLY A 93 13.67 11.94 -3.74
CA GLY A 93 14.27 13.14 -4.34
C GLY A 93 15.65 12.86 -4.98
N GLY A 94 16.40 13.92 -5.31
CA GLY A 94 17.73 13.80 -5.91
C GLY A 94 18.17 15.05 -6.68
N VAL A 95 19.37 14.97 -7.25
CA VAL A 95 19.90 16.01 -8.16
C VAL A 95 19.49 15.67 -9.58
N VAL A 96 18.88 16.61 -10.29
CA VAL A 96 18.43 16.41 -11.66
C VAL A 96 19.61 16.45 -12.62
N THR A 97 19.76 15.39 -13.43
CA THR A 97 20.76 15.31 -14.49
C THR A 97 20.19 15.83 -15.80
N GLU A 98 19.02 15.32 -16.19
CA GLU A 98 18.35 15.65 -17.45
C GLU A 98 16.85 15.86 -17.25
N ILE A 99 16.28 16.80 -18.00
CA ILE A 99 14.85 17.06 -18.09
C ILE A 99 14.48 16.79 -19.55
N LEU A 100 13.64 15.79 -19.80
CA LEU A 100 13.34 15.28 -21.14
C LEU A 100 12.04 15.84 -21.72
N VAL A 101 11.29 16.58 -20.91
CA VAL A 101 9.98 17.14 -21.27
C VAL A 101 9.91 18.64 -21.03
N ARG A 102 8.98 19.30 -21.71
CA ARG A 102 8.66 20.72 -21.56
C ARG A 102 7.19 20.90 -21.22
N GLU A 103 6.87 22.06 -20.67
CA GLU A 103 5.50 22.48 -20.40
C GLU A 103 4.65 22.39 -21.68
N GLY A 104 3.53 21.67 -21.62
CA GLY A 104 2.63 21.45 -22.76
C GLY A 104 2.96 20.25 -23.65
N ASP A 105 4.06 19.52 -23.38
CA ASP A 105 4.38 18.30 -24.14
C ASP A 105 3.38 17.17 -23.84
N ARG A 106 3.07 16.37 -24.86
CA ARG A 106 2.29 15.14 -24.72
C ARG A 106 3.23 13.97 -24.41
N VAL A 107 2.91 13.23 -23.36
CA VAL A 107 3.68 12.07 -22.89
C VAL A 107 2.77 10.86 -22.79
N LYS A 108 3.35 9.69 -22.98
CA LYS A 108 2.72 8.40 -22.75
C LYS A 108 3.13 7.81 -21.41
N GLU A 109 2.31 6.93 -20.87
CA GLU A 109 2.66 6.11 -19.71
C GLU A 109 4.00 5.40 -19.93
N GLY A 110 4.90 5.53 -18.94
CA GLY A 110 6.25 4.99 -18.99
C GLY A 110 7.30 5.90 -19.63
N ASP A 111 6.92 6.99 -20.31
CA ASP A 111 7.90 7.94 -20.85
C ASP A 111 8.72 8.56 -19.71
N VAL A 112 10.05 8.61 -19.88
CA VAL A 112 10.95 9.23 -18.90
C VAL A 112 10.83 10.75 -19.00
N LEU A 113 10.48 11.38 -17.88
CA LEU A 113 10.25 12.81 -17.78
C LEU A 113 11.49 13.56 -17.28
N VAL A 114 12.08 13.03 -16.21
CA VAL A 114 13.24 13.61 -15.54
C VAL A 114 14.16 12.49 -15.09
N ARG A 115 15.47 12.66 -15.27
CA ARG A 115 16.50 11.71 -14.81
C ARG A 115 17.31 12.31 -13.67
N LEU A 116 17.46 11.56 -12.59
CA LEU A 116 18.26 11.92 -11.42
C LEU A 116 19.71 11.42 -11.55
N ASP A 117 20.63 12.08 -10.85
CA ASP A 117 22.07 11.78 -10.84
C ASP A 117 22.36 10.42 -10.15
N PRO A 118 22.94 9.43 -10.85
CA PRO A 118 23.24 8.12 -10.29
C PRO A 118 24.53 8.07 -9.47
N VAL A 119 25.41 9.09 -9.47
CA VAL A 119 26.81 8.97 -9.03
C VAL A 119 26.94 8.42 -7.59
N ASN A 120 26.15 8.95 -6.65
CA ASN A 120 26.23 8.52 -5.25
C ASN A 120 25.67 7.11 -5.05
N LEU A 121 24.49 6.80 -5.62
CA LEU A 121 23.88 5.48 -5.49
C LEU A 121 24.69 4.40 -6.21
N ARG A 122 25.29 4.73 -7.36
CA ARG A 122 26.18 3.81 -8.08
C ARG A 122 27.42 3.50 -7.25
N SER A 123 28.01 4.51 -6.62
CA SER A 123 29.17 4.30 -5.75
C SER A 123 28.81 3.43 -4.54
N GLU A 124 27.66 3.68 -3.90
CA GLU A 124 27.11 2.86 -2.81
C GLU A 124 26.86 1.41 -3.27
N MET A 125 26.26 1.22 -4.44
CA MET A 125 26.03 -0.09 -5.05
C MET A 125 27.32 -0.87 -5.30
N GLU A 126 28.32 -0.25 -5.91
CA GLU A 126 29.61 -0.92 -6.20
C GLU A 126 30.33 -1.29 -4.90
N ILE A 127 30.30 -0.44 -3.88
CA ILE A 127 30.87 -0.76 -2.56
C ILE A 127 30.19 -1.99 -1.95
N LEU A 128 28.86 -2.05 -1.98
CA LEU A 128 28.11 -3.19 -1.45
C LEU A 128 28.36 -4.47 -2.27
N ARG A 129 28.48 -4.34 -3.59
CA ARG A 129 28.83 -5.44 -4.50
C ARG A 129 30.21 -6.00 -4.17
N ASP A 130 31.21 -5.13 -4.04
CA ASP A 130 32.58 -5.52 -3.69
C ASP A 130 32.62 -6.25 -2.34
N GLN A 131 31.89 -5.75 -1.34
CA GLN A 131 31.78 -6.42 -0.04
C GLN A 131 31.10 -7.79 -0.15
N LEU A 132 30.08 -7.95 -0.98
CA LEU A 132 29.43 -9.25 -1.21
C LEU A 132 30.38 -10.25 -1.88
N LEU A 133 31.16 -9.80 -2.88
CA LEU A 133 32.17 -10.63 -3.54
C LEU A 133 33.28 -11.04 -2.55
N GLU A 134 33.67 -10.13 -1.66
CA GLU A 134 34.62 -10.36 -0.57
C GLU A 134 34.17 -11.47 0.37
N ILE A 135 32.92 -11.39 0.83
CA ILE A 135 32.31 -12.42 1.65
C ILE A 135 32.22 -13.74 0.88
N ALA A 136 31.88 -13.72 -0.41
CA ALA A 136 31.81 -14.94 -1.21
C ALA A 136 33.18 -15.64 -1.30
N ALA A 137 34.26 -14.90 -1.58
CA ALA A 137 35.62 -15.45 -1.63
C ALA A 137 36.06 -16.02 -0.27
N ARG A 138 35.80 -15.30 0.83
CA ARG A 138 36.08 -15.79 2.19
C ARG A 138 35.29 -17.06 2.52
N THR A 139 34.02 -17.10 2.12
CA THR A 139 33.13 -18.23 2.37
C THR A 139 33.68 -19.50 1.72
N VAL A 140 34.14 -19.42 0.47
CA VAL A 140 34.78 -20.56 -0.22
C VAL A 140 35.98 -21.08 0.55
N ARG A 141 36.90 -20.19 0.96
CA ARG A 141 38.06 -20.57 1.78
C ARG A 141 37.64 -21.26 3.08
N LEU A 142 36.72 -20.65 3.82
CA LEU A 142 36.31 -21.18 5.12
C LEU A 142 35.53 -22.50 5.01
N MET A 143 34.74 -22.69 3.94
CA MET A 143 34.12 -23.98 3.65
C MET A 143 35.17 -25.05 3.39
N ALA A 144 36.19 -24.74 2.60
CA ALA A 144 37.31 -25.67 2.37
C ALA A 144 38.11 -25.96 3.65
N GLU A 145 38.31 -24.97 4.53
CA GLU A 145 38.95 -25.17 5.84
C GLU A 145 38.11 -26.05 6.78
N ARG A 146 36.79 -25.85 6.82
CA ARG A 146 35.84 -26.64 7.61
C ARG A 146 35.80 -28.10 7.15
N ASP A 147 35.75 -28.31 5.84
CA ASP A 147 35.59 -29.61 5.21
C ASP A 147 36.93 -30.31 4.95
N GLU A 148 38.05 -29.68 5.34
CA GLU A 148 39.42 -30.19 5.18
C GLU A 148 39.77 -30.55 3.74
N LEU A 149 39.30 -29.73 2.79
CA LEU A 149 39.58 -29.93 1.37
C LEU A 149 41.04 -29.60 1.05
N ASP A 150 41.53 -30.14 -0.07
CA ASP A 150 42.89 -29.89 -0.51
C ASP A 150 43.05 -28.64 -1.37
N THR A 151 41.99 -28.21 -2.04
CA THR A 151 41.97 -27.13 -3.03
C THR A 151 40.73 -26.26 -2.87
N LEU A 152 40.82 -25.00 -3.27
CA LEU A 152 39.66 -24.11 -3.34
C LEU A 152 38.96 -24.24 -4.70
N ASP A 153 37.64 -24.40 -4.69
CA ASP A 153 36.81 -24.33 -5.88
C ASP A 153 35.89 -23.11 -5.78
N PHE A 154 36.20 -22.06 -6.54
CA PHE A 154 35.44 -20.81 -6.54
C PHE A 154 34.27 -20.90 -7.53
N PRO A 155 33.05 -20.43 -7.18
CA PRO A 155 31.92 -20.39 -8.10
C PRO A 155 32.22 -19.60 -9.38
N ARG A 156 31.59 -20.00 -10.50
CA ARG A 156 31.79 -19.35 -11.82
C ARG A 156 31.57 -17.84 -11.79
N ASP A 157 30.53 -17.38 -11.10
CA ASP A 157 30.23 -15.94 -11.02
C ASP A 157 31.39 -15.12 -10.43
N LEU A 158 32.13 -15.70 -9.47
CA LEU A 158 33.29 -15.07 -8.86
C LEU A 158 34.53 -15.15 -9.76
N GLN A 159 34.70 -16.27 -10.48
CA GLN A 159 35.77 -16.43 -11.47
C GLN A 159 35.60 -15.41 -12.62
N ASP A 160 34.40 -15.33 -13.19
CA ASP A 160 34.01 -14.35 -14.20
C ASP A 160 34.24 -12.90 -13.72
N ALA A 161 33.93 -12.62 -12.45
CA ALA A 161 34.19 -11.31 -11.86
C ALA A 161 35.69 -11.03 -11.72
N ALA A 162 36.49 -12.02 -11.30
CA ALA A 162 37.95 -11.90 -11.21
C ALA A 162 38.61 -11.65 -12.57
N GLU A 163 38.10 -12.27 -13.65
CA GLU A 163 38.61 -12.02 -15.00
C GLU A 163 38.36 -10.58 -15.48
N ARG A 164 37.25 -9.98 -15.06
CA ARG A 164 36.84 -8.63 -15.48
C ARG A 164 37.36 -7.53 -14.57
N MET A 165 37.59 -7.83 -13.29
CA MET A 165 37.88 -6.86 -12.24
C MET A 165 39.18 -7.23 -11.52
N PRO A 166 40.28 -6.47 -11.72
CA PRO A 166 41.57 -6.76 -11.08
C PRO A 166 41.50 -6.82 -9.54
N THR A 167 40.67 -5.98 -8.93
CA THR A 167 40.45 -5.97 -7.48
C THR A 167 39.90 -7.30 -6.95
N VAL A 168 38.98 -7.92 -7.69
CA VAL A 168 38.40 -9.22 -7.35
C VAL A 168 39.41 -10.34 -7.54
N ALA A 169 40.23 -10.27 -8.61
CA ALA A 169 41.32 -11.23 -8.82
C ALA A 169 42.34 -11.22 -7.68
N GLU A 170 42.78 -10.04 -7.23
CA GLU A 170 43.69 -9.89 -6.09
C GLU A 170 43.08 -10.48 -4.80
N MET A 171 41.78 -10.27 -4.59
CA MET A 171 41.06 -10.80 -3.44
C MET A 171 40.95 -12.33 -3.45
N VAL A 172 40.61 -12.93 -4.59
CA VAL A 172 40.56 -14.40 -4.78
C VAL A 172 41.95 -15.01 -4.57
N GLN A 173 42.99 -14.40 -5.15
CA GLN A 173 44.37 -14.84 -4.95
C GLN A 173 44.79 -14.69 -3.48
N GLY A 174 44.39 -13.62 -2.81
CA GLY A 174 44.64 -13.41 -1.39
C GLY A 174 44.02 -14.51 -0.51
N GLN A 175 42.77 -14.90 -0.78
CA GLN A 175 42.14 -16.03 -0.08
C GLN A 175 42.84 -17.36 -0.36
N THR A 176 43.27 -17.59 -1.60
CA THR A 176 44.04 -18.79 -1.99
C THR A 176 45.37 -18.86 -1.24
N ASN A 177 46.12 -17.76 -1.21
CA ASN A 177 47.40 -17.69 -0.49
C ASN A 177 47.22 -17.92 1.02
N LEU A 178 46.17 -17.35 1.61
CA LEU A 178 45.87 -17.52 3.03
C LEU A 178 45.51 -18.97 3.37
N PHE A 179 44.71 -19.62 2.52
CA PHE A 179 44.35 -21.03 2.65
C PHE A 179 45.58 -21.92 2.68
N GLU A 180 46.45 -21.81 1.66
CA GLU A 180 47.67 -22.60 1.55
C GLU A 180 48.61 -22.35 2.74
N ALA A 181 48.76 -21.08 3.16
CA ALA A 181 49.58 -20.74 4.32
C ALA A 181 49.07 -21.39 5.62
N ARG A 182 47.74 -21.34 5.85
CA ARG A 182 47.11 -21.97 7.03
C ARG A 182 47.21 -23.50 6.98
N LYS A 183 46.97 -24.11 5.83
CA LYS A 183 47.13 -25.55 5.60
C LYS A 183 48.56 -26.01 5.88
N ALA A 184 49.55 -25.32 5.30
CA ALA A 184 50.96 -25.61 5.49
C ALA A 184 51.42 -25.40 6.95
N SER A 185 50.89 -24.39 7.64
CA SER A 185 51.19 -24.17 9.06
C SER A 185 50.72 -25.34 9.92
N ARG A 186 49.46 -25.78 9.76
CA ARG A 186 48.91 -26.91 10.51
C ARG A 186 49.65 -28.22 10.21
N ALA A 187 49.98 -28.46 8.94
CA ALA A 187 50.74 -29.64 8.55
C ALA A 187 52.13 -29.68 9.21
N ARG A 188 52.84 -28.55 9.26
CA ARG A 188 54.16 -28.45 9.93
C ARG A 188 54.07 -28.68 11.44
N GLU A 189 53.02 -28.16 12.08
CA GLU A 189 52.80 -28.36 13.51
C GLU A 189 52.50 -29.83 13.82
N ALA A 190 51.62 -30.47 13.03
CA ALA A 190 51.35 -31.89 13.14
C ALA A 190 52.61 -32.76 12.89
N GLU A 191 53.43 -32.41 11.90
CA GLU A 191 54.69 -33.10 11.62
C GLU A 191 55.70 -32.97 12.78
N GLN A 192 55.77 -31.81 13.44
CA GLN A 192 56.60 -31.62 14.62
C GLN A 192 56.13 -32.50 15.79
N LEU A 193 54.82 -32.59 16.02
CA LEU A 193 54.24 -33.45 17.04
C LEU A 193 54.48 -34.94 16.72
N ALA A 194 54.31 -35.35 15.45
CA ALA A 194 54.59 -36.70 15.00
C ALA A 194 56.07 -37.09 15.24
N ARG A 195 57.02 -36.20 14.92
CA ARG A 195 58.45 -36.43 15.22
C ARG A 195 58.73 -36.62 16.72
N ARG A 196 58.03 -35.89 17.60
CA ARG A 196 58.15 -36.09 19.05
C ARG A 196 57.62 -37.47 19.47
N LYS A 197 56.52 -37.93 18.87
CA LYS A 197 55.98 -39.28 19.08
C LYS A 197 56.98 -40.36 18.64
N ASP A 198 57.61 -40.20 17.49
CA ASP A 198 58.63 -41.15 17.00
C ASP A 198 59.85 -41.23 17.94
N GLN A 199 60.24 -40.10 18.54
CA GLN A 199 61.28 -40.06 19.56
C GLN A 199 60.88 -40.81 20.83
N ILE A 200 59.61 -40.71 21.26
CA ILE A 200 59.07 -41.48 22.39
C ILE A 200 59.07 -42.97 22.07
N ALA A 201 58.65 -43.37 20.87
CA ALA A 201 58.68 -44.78 20.45
C ALA A 201 60.10 -45.36 20.51
N SER A 202 61.10 -44.60 20.05
CA SER A 202 62.50 -45.01 20.13
C SER A 202 63.00 -45.16 21.58
N GLN A 203 62.49 -44.35 22.53
CA GLN A 203 62.80 -44.50 23.95
C GLN A 203 62.16 -45.76 24.55
N VAL A 204 60.89 -46.03 24.19
CA VAL A 204 60.19 -47.26 24.60
C VAL A 204 60.93 -48.49 24.10
N ASP A 205 61.37 -48.52 22.84
CA ASP A 205 62.16 -49.62 22.29
C ASP A 205 63.46 -49.83 23.08
N GLY A 206 64.15 -48.75 23.45
CA GLY A 206 65.37 -48.80 24.25
C GLY A 206 65.16 -49.36 25.66
N ILE A 207 64.07 -48.96 26.34
CA ILE A 207 63.73 -49.50 27.68
C ILE A 207 63.24 -50.94 27.57
N THR A 208 62.51 -51.28 26.51
CA THR A 208 62.06 -52.66 26.25
C THR A 208 63.25 -53.59 26.08
N ALA A 209 64.27 -53.19 25.33
CA ALA A 209 65.50 -53.97 25.19
C ALA A 209 66.23 -54.14 26.55
N GLN A 210 66.27 -53.11 27.39
CA GLN A 210 66.81 -53.20 28.75
C GLN A 210 65.99 -54.16 29.63
N SER A 211 64.66 -54.13 29.51
CA SER A 211 63.77 -55.03 30.24
C SER A 211 64.00 -56.49 29.86
N VAL A 212 64.20 -56.79 28.56
CA VAL A 212 64.51 -58.15 28.08
C VAL A 212 65.86 -58.64 28.64
N ALA A 213 66.87 -57.77 28.67
CA ALA A 213 68.17 -58.10 29.26
C ALA A 213 68.07 -58.36 30.77
N LEU A 214 67.29 -57.53 31.49
CA LEU A 214 67.04 -57.68 32.92
C LEU A 214 66.30 -58.99 33.22
N GLU A 215 65.30 -59.34 32.41
CA GLU A 215 64.56 -60.61 32.55
C GLU A 215 65.47 -61.83 32.38
N SER A 216 66.42 -61.77 31.44
CA SER A 216 67.44 -62.81 31.26
C SER A 216 68.36 -62.93 32.49
N GLN A 217 68.81 -61.80 33.05
CA GLN A 217 69.61 -61.79 34.27
C GLN A 217 68.84 -62.37 35.47
N LEU A 218 67.56 -62.03 35.57
CA LEU A 218 66.66 -62.53 36.61
C LEU A 218 66.47 -64.06 36.49
N GLY A 219 66.42 -64.59 35.27
CA GLY A 219 66.46 -66.02 34.98
C GLY A 219 67.70 -66.72 35.53
N PHE A 220 68.90 -66.18 35.26
CA PHE A 220 70.15 -66.73 35.78
C PHE A 220 70.22 -66.71 37.31
N ILE A 221 69.76 -65.62 37.94
CA ILE A 221 69.71 -65.52 39.41
C ILE A 221 68.75 -66.54 40.02
N ARG A 222 67.59 -66.78 39.39
CA ARG A 222 66.64 -67.80 39.84
C ARG A 222 67.20 -69.22 39.76
N GLU A 223 67.88 -69.55 38.67
CA GLU A 223 68.55 -70.86 38.53
C GLU A 223 69.64 -71.06 39.59
N GLU A 224 70.45 -70.02 39.85
CA GLU A 224 71.47 -70.07 40.90
C GLU A 224 70.83 -70.19 42.30
N LEU A 225 69.77 -69.43 42.56
CA LEU A 225 69.04 -69.45 43.81
C LEU A 225 68.45 -70.84 44.08
N GLU A 226 67.81 -71.46 43.09
CA GLU A 226 67.25 -72.82 43.19
C GLU A 226 68.35 -73.85 43.54
N SER A 227 69.48 -73.76 42.84
CA SER A 227 70.64 -74.63 43.07
C SER A 227 71.21 -74.46 44.49
N GLN A 228 71.38 -73.21 44.94
CA GLN A 228 71.91 -72.89 46.27
C GLN A 228 70.93 -73.29 47.39
N GLN A 229 69.63 -73.10 47.18
CA GLN A 229 68.60 -73.54 48.11
C GLN A 229 68.64 -75.06 48.29
N SER A 230 68.72 -75.83 47.19
CA SER A 230 68.85 -77.28 47.24
C SER A 230 70.10 -77.76 47.99
N LEU A 231 71.22 -77.04 47.85
CA LEU A 231 72.44 -77.34 48.61
C LEU A 231 72.29 -76.99 50.09
N LEU A 232 71.64 -75.88 50.43
CA LEU A 232 71.37 -75.47 51.80
C LEU A 232 70.47 -76.49 52.52
N ASP A 233 69.43 -76.99 51.86
CA ASP A 233 68.50 -78.00 52.41
C ASP A 233 69.21 -79.33 52.73
N ARG A 234 70.30 -79.62 52.01
CA ARG A 234 71.20 -80.77 52.25
C ARG A 234 72.32 -80.47 53.24
N GLY A 235 72.40 -79.25 53.79
CA GLY A 235 73.45 -78.81 54.72
C GLY A 235 74.80 -78.50 54.05
N LEU A 236 74.83 -78.35 52.72
CA LEU A 236 76.04 -78.16 51.90
C LEU A 236 76.31 -76.70 51.50
N ALA A 237 75.41 -75.78 51.83
CA ALA A 237 75.57 -74.34 51.60
C ALA A 237 75.25 -73.54 52.86
N GLN A 238 75.61 -72.25 52.87
CA GLN A 238 75.35 -71.34 53.99
C GLN A 238 74.14 -70.42 53.71
N ALA A 239 73.25 -70.27 54.69
CA ALA A 239 72.05 -69.44 54.58
C ALA A 239 72.29 -67.98 54.11
N PRO A 240 73.38 -67.28 54.51
CA PRO A 240 73.67 -65.94 54.00
C PRO A 240 73.83 -65.84 52.48
N ARG A 241 74.26 -66.92 51.80
CA ARG A 241 74.40 -66.94 50.32
C ARG A 241 73.04 -66.91 49.64
N VAL A 242 72.11 -67.75 50.11
CA VAL A 242 70.73 -67.80 49.62
C VAL A 242 70.02 -66.46 49.85
N LEU A 243 70.12 -65.90 51.07
CA LEU A 243 69.50 -64.60 51.38
C LEU A 243 70.06 -63.44 50.55
N ALA A 244 71.35 -63.50 50.17
CA ALA A 244 71.94 -62.51 49.27
C ALA A 244 71.33 -62.60 47.86
N LEU A 245 71.20 -63.81 47.30
CA LEU A 245 70.57 -64.03 46.00
C LEU A 245 69.08 -63.65 46.00
N GLN A 246 68.34 -63.92 47.08
CA GLN A 246 66.95 -63.47 47.22
C GLN A 246 66.81 -61.94 47.22
N ARG A 247 67.73 -61.23 47.91
CA ARG A 247 67.75 -59.75 47.87
C ARG A 247 68.09 -59.22 46.48
N GLU A 248 68.99 -59.91 45.76
CA GLU A 248 69.33 -59.56 44.38
C GLU A 248 68.15 -59.78 43.43
N GLU A 249 67.47 -60.92 43.50
CA GLU A 249 66.24 -61.18 42.75
C GLU A 249 65.18 -60.11 43.04
N ALA A 250 64.93 -59.80 44.32
CA ALA A 250 63.97 -58.76 44.70
C ALA A 250 64.36 -57.38 44.16
N GLY A 251 65.66 -57.06 44.12
CA GLY A 251 66.18 -55.83 43.52
C GLY A 251 65.94 -55.77 42.01
N LEU A 252 66.19 -56.87 41.28
CA LEU A 252 65.94 -56.97 39.84
C LEU A 252 64.44 -56.90 39.52
N LEU A 253 63.59 -57.55 40.31
CA LEU A 253 62.13 -57.43 40.19
C LEU A 253 61.67 -55.98 40.39
N GLY A 254 62.26 -55.26 41.35
CA GLY A 254 62.01 -53.83 41.56
C GLY A 254 62.34 -52.99 40.32
N GLN A 255 63.52 -53.21 39.71
CA GLN A 255 63.92 -52.54 38.46
C GLN A 255 63.02 -52.89 37.29
N SER A 256 62.54 -54.14 37.19
CA SER A 256 61.58 -54.55 36.16
C SER A 256 60.27 -53.79 36.30
N GLY A 257 59.80 -53.57 37.53
CA GLY A 257 58.61 -52.74 37.80
C GLY A 257 58.83 -51.28 37.40
N GLU A 258 60.03 -50.73 37.63
CA GLU A 258 60.40 -49.37 37.24
C GLU A 258 60.42 -49.18 35.71
N PHE A 259 60.97 -50.14 34.96
CA PHE A 259 60.93 -50.12 33.49
C PHE A 259 59.51 -50.24 32.95
N ALA A 260 58.70 -51.15 33.51
CA ALA A 260 57.30 -51.30 33.10
C ALA A 260 56.50 -50.00 33.35
N ALA A 261 56.70 -49.35 34.49
CA ALA A 261 56.07 -48.06 34.80
C ALA A 261 56.54 -46.96 33.83
N SER A 262 57.83 -46.92 33.50
CA SER A 262 58.40 -45.95 32.57
C SER A 262 57.86 -46.11 31.14
N ILE A 263 57.72 -47.36 30.66
CA ILE A 263 57.11 -47.65 29.35
C ILE A 263 55.66 -47.15 29.34
N ALA A 264 54.87 -47.50 30.36
CA ALA A 264 53.47 -47.08 30.45
C ALA A 264 53.33 -45.55 30.49
N GLU A 265 54.22 -44.85 31.19
CA GLU A 265 54.24 -43.38 31.22
C GLU A 265 54.54 -42.78 29.82
N LEU A 266 55.53 -43.32 29.11
CA LEU A 266 55.90 -42.87 27.77
C LEU A 266 54.78 -43.12 26.75
N GLU A 267 54.13 -44.29 26.80
CA GLU A 267 52.96 -44.60 25.96
C GLU A 267 51.77 -43.66 26.25
N GLY A 268 51.57 -43.30 27.53
CA GLY A 268 50.60 -42.28 27.92
C GLY A 268 50.88 -40.92 27.25
N ARG A 269 52.14 -40.46 27.30
CA ARG A 269 52.55 -39.21 26.63
C ARG A 269 52.40 -39.27 25.10
N ALA A 270 52.67 -40.43 24.48
CA ALA A 270 52.44 -40.61 23.04
C ALA A 270 50.94 -40.47 22.69
N THR A 271 50.06 -40.99 23.55
CA THR A 271 48.61 -40.84 23.39
C THR A 271 48.16 -39.39 23.57
N GLU A 272 48.75 -38.65 24.50
CA GLU A 272 48.49 -37.21 24.65
C GLU A 272 48.86 -36.43 23.38
N ILE A 273 50.00 -36.73 22.76
CA ILE A 273 50.42 -36.12 21.49
C ILE A 273 49.42 -36.42 20.36
N ASP A 274 48.91 -37.65 20.27
CA ASP A 274 47.89 -38.00 19.27
C ASP A 274 46.61 -37.16 19.45
N LEU A 275 46.20 -36.92 20.70
CA LEU A 275 45.08 -36.05 21.02
C LEU A 275 45.37 -34.58 20.69
N GLU A 276 46.62 -34.11 20.87
CA GLU A 276 47.04 -32.78 20.45
C GLU A 276 46.95 -32.60 18.93
N ILE A 277 47.42 -33.58 18.15
CA ILE A 277 47.31 -33.56 16.68
C ILE A 277 45.84 -33.51 16.24
N LEU A 278 44.97 -34.32 16.85
CA LEU A 278 43.54 -34.30 16.56
C LEU A 278 42.92 -32.92 16.87
N LYS A 279 43.33 -32.28 17.97
CA LYS A 279 42.85 -30.96 18.37
C LYS A 279 43.20 -29.85 17.36
N LEU A 280 44.32 -29.97 16.64
CA LEU A 280 44.68 -28.98 15.60
C LEU A 280 43.63 -28.93 14.48
N GLY A 281 43.11 -30.09 14.06
CA GLY A 281 42.05 -30.19 13.07
C GLY A 281 40.73 -29.63 13.59
N THR A 282 40.32 -30.05 14.80
CA THR A 282 39.05 -29.61 15.39
C THR A 282 39.03 -28.10 15.66
N ALA A 283 40.11 -27.53 16.18
CA ALA A 283 40.21 -26.09 16.45
C ALA A 283 40.09 -25.26 15.17
N ALA A 284 40.73 -25.69 14.08
CA ALA A 284 40.62 -25.03 12.78
C ALA A 284 39.19 -25.10 12.22
N ARG A 285 38.54 -26.27 12.34
CA ARG A 285 37.14 -26.47 11.92
C ARG A 285 36.18 -25.60 12.73
N GLU A 286 36.34 -25.55 14.04
CA GLU A 286 35.52 -24.71 14.93
C GLU A 286 35.66 -23.21 14.62
N ALA A 287 36.90 -22.76 14.39
CA ALA A 287 37.15 -21.38 13.96
C ALA A 287 36.48 -21.08 12.61
N ALA A 288 36.61 -21.98 11.63
CA ALA A 288 35.98 -21.82 10.32
C ALA A 288 34.44 -21.78 10.40
N ILE A 289 33.82 -22.65 11.20
CA ILE A 289 32.36 -22.65 11.41
C ILE A 289 31.89 -21.36 12.06
N THR A 290 32.62 -20.87 13.06
CA THR A 290 32.30 -19.63 13.76
C THR A 290 32.36 -18.43 12.81
N GLU A 291 33.45 -18.30 12.04
CA GLU A 291 33.59 -17.25 11.03
C GLU A 291 32.51 -17.35 9.94
N LEU A 292 32.20 -18.57 9.44
CA LEU A 292 31.14 -18.79 8.44
C LEU A 292 29.78 -18.32 8.92
N ARG A 293 29.43 -18.62 10.18
CA ARG A 293 28.15 -18.20 10.76
C ARG A 293 28.06 -16.68 10.80
N ASP A 294 29.12 -16.01 11.25
CA ASP A 294 29.15 -14.55 11.36
C ASP A 294 29.13 -13.87 9.97
N LEU A 295 29.83 -14.46 8.98
CA LEU A 295 29.76 -14.01 7.58
C LEU A 295 28.39 -14.24 6.95
N SER A 296 27.70 -15.34 7.28
CA SER A 296 26.36 -15.62 6.74
C SER A 296 25.36 -14.54 7.14
N PHE A 297 25.40 -14.06 8.39
CA PHE A 297 24.55 -12.94 8.83
C PHE A 297 24.87 -11.65 8.07
N ARG A 298 26.16 -11.31 7.93
CA ARG A 298 26.59 -10.12 7.17
C ARG A 298 26.22 -10.21 5.69
N GLN A 299 26.30 -11.39 5.10
CA GLN A 299 25.91 -11.62 3.72
C GLN A 299 24.43 -11.31 3.50
N ILE A 300 23.55 -11.77 4.39
CA ILE A 300 22.12 -11.49 4.31
C ILE A 300 21.87 -9.99 4.43
N GLU A 301 22.49 -9.34 5.42
CA GLU A 301 22.35 -7.89 5.64
C GLU A 301 22.78 -7.08 4.40
N LEU A 302 23.98 -7.35 3.88
CA LEU A 302 24.51 -6.64 2.71
C LEU A 302 23.72 -6.96 1.44
N ALA A 303 23.18 -8.17 1.29
CA ALA A 303 22.33 -8.53 0.17
C ALA A 303 21.01 -7.72 0.19
N GLU A 304 20.40 -7.52 1.35
CA GLU A 304 19.21 -6.66 1.46
C GLU A 304 19.55 -5.18 1.18
N GLN A 305 20.66 -4.67 1.71
CA GLN A 305 21.12 -3.31 1.41
C GLN A 305 21.38 -3.13 -0.09
N PHE A 306 22.02 -4.10 -0.74
CA PHE A 306 22.29 -4.09 -2.17
C PHE A 306 20.99 -4.07 -2.98
N ARG A 307 19.99 -4.88 -2.62
CA ARG A 307 18.67 -4.84 -3.26
C ARG A 307 17.96 -3.51 -3.06
N ALA A 308 18.05 -2.91 -1.87
CA ALA A 308 17.47 -1.61 -1.57
C ALA A 308 18.10 -0.49 -2.42
N VAL A 309 19.43 -0.47 -2.56
CA VAL A 309 20.14 0.47 -3.43
C VAL A 309 19.80 0.23 -4.90
N THR A 310 19.73 -1.03 -5.33
CA THR A 310 19.35 -1.39 -6.71
C THR A 310 17.96 -0.87 -7.04
N GLY A 311 16.98 -1.10 -6.17
CA GLY A 311 15.63 -0.56 -6.35
C GLY A 311 15.58 0.97 -6.35
N ARG A 312 16.44 1.65 -5.59
CA ARG A 312 16.58 3.12 -5.67
C ARG A 312 17.18 3.55 -7.01
N MET A 313 18.17 2.83 -7.52
CA MET A 313 18.78 3.11 -8.83
C MET A 313 17.79 2.93 -9.99
N GLU A 314 16.94 1.91 -9.95
CA GLU A 314 15.89 1.69 -10.95
C GLU A 314 14.86 2.83 -11.01
N ARG A 315 14.68 3.57 -9.90
CA ARG A 315 13.74 4.70 -9.81
C ARG A 315 14.36 6.07 -10.09
N LEU A 316 15.65 6.15 -10.44
CA LEU A 316 16.29 7.42 -10.79
C LEU A 316 15.66 8.09 -12.02
N ASP A 317 15.04 7.30 -12.90
CA ASP A 317 14.26 7.79 -14.02
C ASP A 317 12.80 7.99 -13.55
N ILE A 318 12.37 9.25 -13.44
CA ILE A 318 11.00 9.62 -13.10
C ILE A 318 10.15 9.51 -14.37
N THR A 319 9.24 8.55 -14.40
CA THR A 319 8.40 8.25 -15.57
C THR A 319 6.97 8.77 -15.41
N ALA A 320 6.25 8.90 -16.54
CA ALA A 320 4.83 9.25 -16.53
C ALA A 320 3.97 8.07 -16.06
N PRO A 321 3.13 8.24 -15.02
CA PRO A 321 2.22 7.19 -14.55
C PRO A 321 0.99 6.99 -15.45
N VAL A 322 0.66 7.96 -16.30
CA VAL A 322 -0.48 7.94 -17.22
C VAL A 322 -0.18 8.76 -18.48
N ASP A 323 -0.90 8.49 -19.56
CA ASP A 323 -0.92 9.34 -20.74
C ASP A 323 -1.48 10.73 -20.41
N GLY A 324 -0.84 11.79 -20.91
CA GLY A 324 -1.31 13.15 -20.63
C GLY A 324 -0.44 14.26 -21.21
N VAL A 325 -0.82 15.49 -20.88
CA VAL A 325 -0.05 16.69 -21.18
C VAL A 325 0.65 17.18 -19.92
N VAL A 326 1.93 17.52 -20.03
CA VAL A 326 2.74 18.08 -18.95
C VAL A 326 2.22 19.47 -18.58
N TYR A 327 1.96 19.67 -17.29
CA TYR A 327 1.46 20.89 -16.70
C TYR A 327 2.21 21.26 -15.42
N ASP A 328 2.47 22.56 -15.23
CA ASP A 328 3.11 23.15 -14.05
C ASP A 328 4.41 22.42 -13.65
N LEU A 329 5.32 22.27 -14.62
CA LEU A 329 6.67 21.77 -14.39
C LEU A 329 7.38 22.64 -13.35
N LYS A 330 7.81 22.07 -12.23
CA LYS A 330 8.48 22.80 -11.12
C LYS A 330 10.00 22.83 -11.24
N VAL A 331 10.54 22.02 -12.15
CA VAL A 331 11.97 21.77 -12.30
C VAL A 331 12.43 22.34 -13.64
N PHE A 332 13.25 23.39 -13.61
CA PHE A 332 13.60 24.16 -14.82
C PHE A 332 15.07 24.10 -15.21
N ALA A 333 15.95 23.69 -14.28
CA ALA A 333 17.40 23.73 -14.47
C ALA A 333 18.03 22.36 -14.28
N GLN A 334 19.03 22.04 -15.10
CA GLN A 334 19.96 20.95 -14.82
C GLN A 334 20.65 21.21 -13.48
N ARG A 335 20.91 20.15 -12.72
CA ARG A 335 21.49 20.19 -11.36
C ARG A 335 20.60 20.85 -10.30
N SER A 336 19.32 21.06 -10.59
CA SER A 336 18.33 21.40 -9.56
C SER A 336 18.15 20.23 -8.59
N VAL A 337 17.81 20.54 -7.35
CA VAL A 337 17.64 19.54 -6.29
C VAL A 337 16.15 19.39 -6.01
N ILE A 338 15.66 18.17 -6.09
CA ILE A 338 14.28 17.78 -5.74
C ILE A 338 14.32 17.15 -4.35
N ARG A 339 13.44 17.59 -3.45
CA ARG A 339 13.30 16.95 -2.13
C ARG A 339 12.38 15.72 -2.21
N PRO A 340 12.50 14.76 -1.27
CA PRO A 340 11.54 13.69 -1.10
C PRO A 340 10.08 14.16 -1.17
N ALA A 341 9.28 13.53 -2.04
CA ALA A 341 7.86 13.79 -2.24
C ALA A 341 7.49 15.21 -2.74
N ASP A 342 8.46 16.03 -3.15
CA ASP A 342 8.15 17.30 -3.81
C ASP A 342 7.54 17.02 -5.20
N PRO A 343 6.48 17.76 -5.59
CA PRO A 343 5.89 17.65 -6.92
C PRO A 343 6.90 18.13 -7.97
N VAL A 344 7.21 17.28 -8.93
CA VAL A 344 8.10 17.58 -10.06
C VAL A 344 7.33 18.27 -11.18
N LEU A 345 6.16 17.72 -11.52
CA LEU A 345 5.22 18.24 -12.50
C LEU A 345 3.83 17.61 -12.28
N PHE A 346 2.84 18.09 -13.02
CA PHE A 346 1.52 17.48 -13.09
C PHE A 346 1.24 16.97 -14.50
N LEU A 347 0.51 15.87 -14.61
CA LEU A 347 -0.01 15.36 -15.87
C LEU A 347 -1.53 15.58 -15.92
N VAL A 348 -1.99 16.15 -17.04
CA VAL A 348 -3.41 16.30 -17.33
C VAL A 348 -3.81 15.28 -18.40
N PRO A 349 -4.54 14.21 -18.01
CA PRO A 349 -4.98 13.20 -18.97
C PRO A 349 -5.90 13.82 -20.02
N GLN A 350 -5.69 13.47 -21.29
CA GLN A 350 -6.44 14.05 -22.41
C GLN A 350 -7.72 13.26 -22.75
N ASP A 351 -7.79 11.99 -22.35
CA ASP A 351 -8.90 11.07 -22.68
C ASP A 351 -9.89 10.94 -21.51
N ARG A 352 -10.27 12.07 -20.90
CA ARG A 352 -11.27 12.09 -19.83
C ARG A 352 -12.60 12.61 -20.36
N PRO A 353 -13.73 11.99 -19.95
CA PRO A 353 -15.04 12.48 -20.33
C PRO A 353 -15.23 13.91 -19.80
N LEU A 354 -15.88 14.75 -20.59
CA LEU A 354 -16.31 16.07 -20.15
C LEU A 354 -17.43 15.91 -19.13
N VAL A 355 -17.27 16.54 -17.97
CA VAL A 355 -18.28 16.60 -16.90
C VAL A 355 -18.82 18.02 -16.81
N ILE A 356 -20.04 18.16 -16.32
CA ILE A 356 -20.63 19.49 -16.10
C ILE A 356 -20.64 19.73 -14.60
N GLN A 357 -19.93 20.77 -14.18
CA GLN A 357 -19.91 21.23 -12.80
C GLN A 357 -20.96 22.31 -12.63
N THR A 358 -21.95 22.09 -11.79
CA THR A 358 -22.99 23.07 -11.49
C THR A 358 -22.96 23.49 -10.03
N GLN A 359 -23.29 24.76 -9.79
CA GLN A 359 -23.32 25.39 -8.48
C GLN A 359 -24.76 25.39 -7.97
N VAL A 360 -25.03 24.57 -6.95
CA VAL A 360 -26.33 24.44 -6.31
C VAL A 360 -26.38 25.37 -5.10
N ASP A 361 -27.46 26.16 -5.00
CA ASP A 361 -27.71 27.01 -3.84
C ASP A 361 -27.85 26.15 -2.57
N PRO A 362 -27.20 26.51 -1.45
CA PRO A 362 -27.33 25.79 -0.17
C PRO A 362 -28.78 25.56 0.28
N ILE A 363 -29.72 26.41 -0.11
CA ILE A 363 -31.15 26.26 0.21
C ILE A 363 -31.76 25.01 -0.45
N HIS A 364 -31.15 24.50 -1.52
CA HIS A 364 -31.67 23.41 -2.33
C HIS A 364 -30.89 22.09 -2.18
N ILE A 365 -29.86 22.05 -1.33
CA ILE A 365 -29.01 20.85 -1.16
C ILE A 365 -29.77 19.63 -0.62
N ASP A 366 -30.88 19.85 0.08
CA ASP A 366 -31.76 18.79 0.60
C ASP A 366 -32.46 17.97 -0.49
N GLN A 367 -32.49 18.49 -1.73
CA GLN A 367 -33.19 17.91 -2.88
C GLN A 367 -32.25 17.41 -3.99
N VAL A 368 -30.93 17.45 -3.74
CA VAL A 368 -29.91 17.05 -4.72
C VAL A 368 -29.18 15.80 -4.26
N TYR A 369 -29.20 14.74 -5.08
CA TYR A 369 -28.60 13.46 -4.74
C TYR A 369 -27.93 12.78 -5.96
N PRO A 370 -26.88 11.93 -5.74
CA PRO A 370 -26.29 11.14 -6.81
C PRO A 370 -27.30 10.20 -7.49
N GLY A 371 -27.23 10.06 -8.81
CA GLY A 371 -28.15 9.30 -9.66
C GLY A 371 -29.38 10.08 -10.12
N GLN A 372 -29.55 11.34 -9.70
CA GLN A 372 -30.67 12.18 -10.09
C GLN A 372 -30.58 12.59 -11.58
N PRO A 373 -31.66 12.46 -12.37
CA PRO A 373 -31.67 12.89 -13.76
C PRO A 373 -31.69 14.42 -13.87
N VAL A 374 -30.86 14.94 -14.76
CA VAL A 374 -30.69 16.38 -15.00
C VAL A 374 -30.86 16.68 -16.48
N THR A 375 -31.63 17.73 -16.76
CA THR A 375 -31.72 18.29 -18.11
C THR A 375 -30.73 19.46 -18.22
N LEU A 376 -29.86 19.40 -19.21
CA LEU A 376 -28.77 20.35 -19.42
C LEU A 376 -29.08 21.20 -20.64
N ARG A 377 -29.04 22.51 -20.45
CA ARG A 377 -29.26 23.51 -21.50
C ARG A 377 -28.00 24.33 -21.68
N LEU A 378 -27.55 24.48 -22.92
CA LEU A 378 -26.36 25.22 -23.27
C LEU A 378 -26.77 26.59 -23.82
N PRO A 379 -26.80 27.66 -23.00
CA PRO A 379 -27.24 28.98 -23.44
C PRO A 379 -26.33 29.58 -24.51
N THR A 380 -25.11 29.08 -24.67
CA THR A 380 -24.16 29.49 -25.71
C THR A 380 -24.58 29.07 -27.11
N PHE A 381 -25.48 28.08 -27.24
CA PHE A 381 -25.98 27.61 -28.52
C PHE A 381 -27.42 28.09 -28.78
N ASP A 382 -27.84 28.15 -30.05
CA ASP A 382 -29.18 28.64 -30.41
C ASP A 382 -30.25 27.65 -29.90
N ALA A 383 -31.11 28.14 -29.01
CA ALA A 383 -32.17 27.39 -28.36
C ALA A 383 -33.23 26.82 -29.32
N ARG A 384 -33.27 27.26 -30.59
CA ARG A 384 -34.19 26.75 -31.61
C ARG A 384 -33.65 25.53 -32.35
N THR A 385 -32.34 25.34 -32.36
CA THR A 385 -31.65 24.29 -33.13
C THR A 385 -30.89 23.31 -32.24
N THR A 386 -30.61 23.67 -30.99
CA THR A 386 -29.84 22.86 -30.05
C THR A 386 -30.77 22.04 -29.16
N PRO A 387 -30.66 20.70 -29.16
CA PRO A 387 -31.46 19.86 -28.28
C PRO A 387 -31.00 20.00 -26.81
N GLU A 388 -31.94 19.83 -25.88
CA GLU A 388 -31.62 19.65 -24.46
C GLU A 388 -30.87 18.32 -24.28
N LEU A 389 -29.78 18.37 -23.50
CA LEU A 389 -28.99 17.17 -23.19
C LEU A 389 -29.48 16.58 -21.88
N PHE A 390 -29.45 15.25 -21.78
CA PHE A 390 -29.78 14.55 -20.55
C PHE A 390 -28.51 14.01 -19.90
N GLY A 391 -28.43 14.11 -18.58
CA GLY A 391 -27.32 13.57 -17.79
C GLY A 391 -27.78 13.16 -16.41
N GLU A 392 -26.86 12.63 -15.62
CA GLU A 392 -27.11 12.21 -14.24
C GLU A 392 -26.07 12.80 -13.31
N ILE A 393 -26.49 13.13 -12.08
CA ILE A 393 -25.56 13.60 -11.04
C ILE A 393 -24.70 12.43 -10.59
N ILE A 394 -23.39 12.50 -10.81
CA ILE A 394 -22.45 11.47 -10.37
C ILE A 394 -21.91 11.74 -8.96
N ARG A 395 -21.79 13.03 -8.59
CA ARG A 395 -21.19 13.44 -7.32
C ARG A 395 -21.74 14.78 -6.87
N VAL A 396 -21.95 14.93 -5.56
CA VAL A 396 -22.27 16.19 -4.90
C VAL A 396 -21.21 16.44 -3.84
N SER A 397 -20.72 17.67 -3.73
CA SER A 397 -19.71 18.00 -2.73
C SER A 397 -20.26 17.77 -1.32
N PRO A 398 -19.47 17.18 -0.40
CA PRO A 398 -19.92 16.94 0.97
C PRO A 398 -20.00 18.22 1.81
N ASP A 399 -19.39 19.30 1.34
CA ASP A 399 -19.37 20.62 1.99
C ASP A 399 -19.64 21.73 0.98
N ALA A 400 -20.04 22.91 1.48
CA ALA A 400 -20.28 24.10 0.69
C ALA A 400 -18.96 24.85 0.45
N PHE A 401 -18.73 25.26 -0.79
CA PHE A 401 -17.62 26.13 -1.18
C PHE A 401 -18.07 27.59 -1.16
N THR A 402 -17.14 28.49 -0.86
CA THR A 402 -17.38 29.93 -0.96
C THR A 402 -16.74 30.47 -2.23
N ASP A 403 -17.51 31.15 -3.06
CA ASP A 403 -16.99 31.86 -4.21
C ASP A 403 -16.12 33.05 -3.73
N GLN A 404 -14.84 33.06 -4.10
CA GLN A 404 -13.89 34.11 -3.69
C GLN A 404 -14.23 35.50 -4.27
N ALA A 405 -14.96 35.56 -5.39
CA ALA A 405 -15.34 36.82 -6.03
C ALA A 405 -16.66 37.39 -5.46
N THR A 406 -17.63 36.53 -5.16
CA THR A 406 -18.98 36.96 -4.75
C THR A 406 -19.27 36.75 -3.26
N GLY A 407 -18.48 35.94 -2.56
CA GLY A 407 -18.67 35.59 -1.15
C GLY A 407 -19.85 34.66 -0.88
N LEU A 408 -20.56 34.20 -1.91
CA LEU A 408 -21.71 33.32 -1.78
C LEU A 408 -21.27 31.86 -1.59
N ALA A 409 -21.95 31.15 -0.71
CA ALA A 409 -21.75 29.72 -0.50
C ALA A 409 -22.54 28.92 -1.55
N TYR A 410 -21.95 27.86 -2.09
CA TYR A 410 -22.59 26.94 -3.04
C TYR A 410 -22.10 25.50 -2.84
N TYR A 411 -22.96 24.53 -3.13
CA TYR A 411 -22.55 23.14 -3.27
C TYR A 411 -22.21 22.84 -4.73
N GLN A 412 -21.17 22.06 -4.96
CA GLN A 412 -20.78 21.66 -6.30
C GLN A 412 -21.38 20.30 -6.64
N ALA A 413 -22.20 20.23 -7.67
CA ALA A 413 -22.69 18.98 -8.23
C ALA A 413 -22.03 18.71 -9.58
N GLU A 414 -21.57 17.48 -9.78
CA GLU A 414 -20.98 17.02 -11.03
C GLU A 414 -21.98 16.13 -11.77
N ILE A 415 -22.18 16.45 -13.04
CA ILE A 415 -23.15 15.81 -13.91
C ILE A 415 -22.39 15.18 -15.06
N LEU A 416 -22.64 13.89 -15.29
CA LEU A 416 -22.14 13.17 -16.46
C LEU A 416 -23.23 13.18 -17.55
N PRO A 417 -22.97 13.73 -18.74
CA PRO A 417 -23.88 13.60 -19.87
C PRO A 417 -24.08 12.12 -20.22
N GLY A 418 -25.32 11.73 -20.56
CA GLY A 418 -25.60 10.36 -20.99
C GLY A 418 -24.87 9.99 -22.28
N GLU A 419 -24.61 8.70 -22.49
CA GLU A 419 -23.93 8.20 -23.68
C GLU A 419 -24.63 8.69 -24.97
N GLY A 420 -23.86 9.22 -25.92
CA GLY A 420 -24.37 9.74 -27.20
C GLY A 420 -25.17 11.05 -27.11
N GLN A 421 -25.39 11.63 -25.92
CA GLN A 421 -26.09 12.93 -25.80
C GLN A 421 -25.22 14.07 -26.35
N ILE A 422 -23.90 14.03 -26.12
CA ILE A 422 -22.96 15.02 -26.66
C ILE A 422 -22.96 14.99 -28.19
N ASP A 423 -23.10 13.80 -28.81
CA ASP A 423 -23.13 13.65 -30.27
C ASP A 423 -24.37 14.28 -30.92
N ARG A 424 -25.46 14.50 -30.15
CA ARG A 424 -26.67 15.18 -30.61
C ARG A 424 -26.48 16.68 -30.87
N LEU A 425 -25.32 17.23 -30.50
CA LEU A 425 -24.93 18.62 -30.79
C LEU A 425 -24.50 18.84 -32.25
N ASN A 426 -24.71 17.86 -33.16
CA ASN A 426 -24.49 17.98 -34.61
C ASN A 426 -23.08 18.49 -34.98
N GLY A 427 -22.04 18.03 -34.27
CA GLY A 427 -20.65 18.39 -34.53
C GLY A 427 -20.19 19.73 -33.93
N GLN A 428 -20.99 20.38 -33.08
CA GLN A 428 -20.54 21.53 -32.30
C GLN A 428 -19.67 21.07 -31.12
N PRO A 429 -18.38 21.44 -31.07
CA PRO A 429 -17.47 20.95 -30.02
C PRO A 429 -17.81 21.58 -28.67
N LEU A 430 -17.96 20.74 -27.65
CA LEU A 430 -18.10 21.17 -26.26
C LEU A 430 -16.70 21.48 -25.69
N LEU A 431 -16.45 22.73 -25.31
CA LEU A 431 -15.16 23.16 -24.77
C LEU A 431 -15.21 23.37 -23.25
N PRO A 432 -14.14 23.05 -22.51
CA PRO A 432 -14.04 23.40 -21.09
C PRO A 432 -14.23 24.91 -20.88
N GLY A 433 -15.01 25.26 -19.85
CA GLY A 433 -15.34 26.64 -19.50
C GLY A 433 -16.65 27.17 -20.10
N MET A 434 -17.32 26.43 -20.99
CA MET A 434 -18.62 26.84 -21.53
C MET A 434 -19.71 26.86 -20.44
N PRO A 435 -20.55 27.91 -20.34
CA PRO A 435 -21.64 27.97 -19.37
C PRO A 435 -22.75 26.98 -19.74
N VAL A 436 -23.31 26.34 -18.72
CA VAL A 436 -24.41 25.37 -18.84
C VAL A 436 -25.44 25.67 -17.75
N GLU A 437 -26.71 25.65 -18.11
CA GLU A 437 -27.82 25.66 -17.15
C GLU A 437 -28.25 24.22 -16.89
N ALA A 438 -28.17 23.79 -15.65
CA ALA A 438 -28.62 22.47 -15.22
C ALA A 438 -29.99 22.58 -14.55
N TYR A 439 -30.95 21.83 -15.06
CA TYR A 439 -32.30 21.71 -14.51
C TYR A 439 -32.37 20.38 -13.76
N LEU A 440 -32.15 20.44 -12.45
CA LEU A 440 -32.18 19.27 -11.57
C LEU A 440 -33.65 18.98 -11.25
N ARG A 441 -34.14 17.81 -11.66
CA ARG A 441 -35.53 17.43 -11.43
C ARG A 441 -35.76 17.13 -9.96
N THR A 442 -36.58 17.94 -9.28
CA THR A 442 -36.93 17.70 -7.87
C THR A 442 -38.07 16.71 -7.73
N ASP A 443 -38.33 16.27 -6.50
CA ASP A 443 -39.46 15.39 -6.18
C ASP A 443 -40.76 15.93 -6.76
N ASP A 444 -41.52 15.04 -7.39
CA ASP A 444 -42.82 15.40 -7.92
C ASP A 444 -43.78 15.73 -6.75
N ARG A 445 -44.51 16.84 -6.86
CA ARG A 445 -45.46 17.29 -5.83
C ARG A 445 -46.83 17.51 -6.42
N SER A 446 -47.87 17.21 -5.64
CA SER A 446 -49.23 17.53 -6.04
C SER A 446 -49.55 19.01 -5.89
N PRO A 447 -50.51 19.56 -6.68
CA PRO A 447 -50.98 20.94 -6.51
C PRO A 447 -51.39 21.27 -5.07
N LEU A 448 -52.04 20.32 -4.37
CA LEU A 448 -52.38 20.48 -2.96
C LEU A 448 -51.13 20.55 -2.07
N GLY A 449 -50.12 19.75 -2.37
CA GLY A 449 -48.83 19.76 -1.66
C GLY A 449 -48.10 21.10 -1.75
N TYR A 450 -48.15 21.78 -2.90
CA TYR A 450 -47.58 23.13 -3.04
C TYR A 450 -48.30 24.20 -2.19
N LEU A 451 -49.62 24.07 -2.01
CA LEU A 451 -50.40 25.02 -1.22
C LEU A 451 -50.24 24.80 0.30
N VAL A 452 -50.19 23.55 0.74
CA VAL A 452 -50.25 23.19 2.16
C VAL A 452 -48.86 23.09 2.81
N LYS A 453 -47.81 22.70 2.07
CA LYS A 453 -46.47 22.47 2.64
C LYS A 453 -45.84 23.70 3.32
N PRO A 454 -45.91 24.94 2.78
CA PRO A 454 -45.41 26.11 3.49
C PRO A 454 -46.10 26.36 4.83
N LEU A 455 -47.40 26.07 4.91
CA LEU A 455 -48.16 26.13 6.16
C LEU A 455 -47.69 25.03 7.13
N ALA A 456 -47.56 23.80 6.64
CA ALA A 456 -47.13 22.65 7.43
C ALA A 456 -45.69 22.80 7.97
N ASP A 457 -44.77 23.28 7.14
CA ASP A 457 -43.37 23.54 7.53
C ASP A 457 -43.27 24.68 8.54
N TYR A 458 -44.11 25.72 8.42
CA TYR A 458 -44.24 26.79 9.42
C TYR A 458 -44.75 26.25 10.77
N PHE A 459 -45.79 25.42 10.77
CA PHE A 459 -46.28 24.78 12.00
C PHE A 459 -45.23 23.85 12.62
N ASN A 460 -44.57 23.01 11.81
CA ASN A 460 -43.49 22.12 12.29
C ASN A 460 -42.31 22.89 12.87
N ARG A 461 -41.98 24.07 12.34
CA ARG A 461 -40.92 24.94 12.87
C ARG A 461 -41.36 25.63 14.18
N ALA A 462 -42.59 26.13 14.23
CA ALA A 462 -43.18 26.75 15.42
C ALA A 462 -43.35 25.77 16.61
N PHE A 463 -43.58 24.48 16.34
CA PHE A 463 -43.68 23.44 17.37
C PHE A 463 -42.31 22.87 17.82
N ARG A 464 -41.20 23.20 17.14
CA ARG A 464 -39.83 22.80 17.55
C ARG A 464 -39.07 23.89 18.32
N GLU A 465 -39.55 25.13 18.30
CA GLU A 465 -38.98 26.26 19.05
C GLU A 465 -39.78 26.60 20.34
N GLY A 466 -40.68 25.70 20.77
CA GLY A 466 -41.44 25.80 22.01
C GLY A 466 -40.93 24.90 23.13
#